data_AF-A0A1A6H374-F1
#
_entry.id   AF-A0A1A6H374-F1
#
_cell.length_a   1.000
_cell.length_b   1.000
_cell.length_c   1.000
_cell.angle_alpha   90.00
_cell.angle_beta   90.00
_cell.angle_gamma   90.00
#
_symmetry.space_group_name_H-M   'P 1'
#
loop_
_entity.id
_entity.type
_entity.pdbx_description
1 polymer ?
#
loop_
_entity_poly.entity_id
_entity_poly.type
_entity_poly.pdbx_seq_one_letter_code
_entity_poly.pdbx_strand_id
1 'polypeptide(L)'
;MLWTRLPLYCHSKPSTGGWKPLRFDGGAFHLRGTSELARAWLVLRLCAWPSLVTHGLAFQAWSQRLLGSRLSGALLRASFYGQFVAGETAEEVRGCVQQLKALGLLPLLAVPTEEEPDSTAKSSEAWYEGNLNNMLRCVDWSRALVDTSNPARNSLMQLRVTALTSIQLCKELSAWIQRPTGSSELSPERLAEAMDSGQNLQLSYLSTKQNQHLQASLNRLHRVAQHARAQNVRLLVDAEYTFINPALSLFVAALAMRWNRPEEGGPWVWNTYQAYLKETYTRLERDAEAAHRAGLAFGVKLVRGAYMAKERAVAQLQGKEDCVQPDYEATNRSRCLELMLSRVSHHGPLCHLMVASHNEESVRQATKRMWELGIPLDGPVCFGQLLGMCDHVSLALEATRNHGGYKQRRHASGSSTMWRAGQRKDGNDARQACLKGAVPKGPQVWGSGKSLEIVLGW
;
A
#
# COMPACT_ATOMS: atom_id res chain seq x y z
N MET A 1 42.43 3.46 9.17
CA MET A 1 41.88 2.29 8.46
C MET A 1 41.19 1.40 9.46
N LEU A 2 39.86 1.26 9.39
CA LEU A 2 39.08 0.32 10.21
C LEU A 2 37.92 -0.17 9.34
N TRP A 3 38.15 -1.29 8.64
CA TRP A 3 37.15 -1.94 7.81
C TRP A 3 36.25 -2.81 8.70
N THR A 4 35.10 -2.27 9.11
CA THR A 4 34.01 -3.10 9.66
C THR A 4 33.46 -3.97 8.52
N ARG A 5 33.82 -5.26 8.55
CA ARG A 5 33.27 -6.25 7.61
C ARG A 5 31.77 -6.38 7.84
N LEU A 6 30.96 -5.86 6.91
CA LEU A 6 29.57 -6.29 6.75
C LEU A 6 29.55 -7.82 6.62
N PRO A 7 28.66 -8.54 7.33
CA PRO A 7 28.51 -9.96 7.13
C PRO A 7 27.96 -10.19 5.71
N LEU A 8 28.82 -10.67 4.82
CA LEU A 8 28.38 -11.28 3.57
C LEU A 8 27.38 -12.38 3.95
N TYR A 9 26.13 -12.24 3.51
CA TYR A 9 25.18 -13.34 3.58
C TYR A 9 25.76 -14.49 2.76
N CYS A 10 26.33 -15.47 3.45
CA CYS A 10 26.79 -16.70 2.84
C CYS A 10 25.61 -17.27 2.04
N HIS A 11 25.82 -17.66 0.78
CA HIS A 11 24.82 -18.36 0.00
C HIS A 11 24.45 -19.66 0.72
N SER A 12 23.41 -19.60 1.55
CA SER A 12 22.77 -20.77 2.12
C SER A 12 22.24 -21.58 0.95
N LYS A 13 22.82 -22.77 0.75
CA LYS A 13 22.26 -23.73 -0.22
C LYS A 13 20.75 -23.84 0.06
N PRO A 14 19.90 -23.88 -0.98
CA PRO A 14 18.47 -24.06 -0.78
C PRO A 14 18.25 -25.28 0.13
N SER A 15 17.23 -25.18 0.98
CA SER A 15 16.86 -26.24 1.92
C SER A 15 16.92 -27.62 1.26
N THR A 16 17.39 -28.63 2.00
CA THR A 16 17.50 -30.00 1.47
C THR A 16 16.15 -30.63 1.06
N GLY A 17 15.02 -30.00 1.40
CA GLY A 17 13.71 -30.26 0.79
C GLY A 17 13.43 -29.33 -0.39
N GLY A 18 12.96 -29.90 -1.51
CA GLY A 18 12.54 -29.14 -2.69
C GLY A 18 11.34 -28.21 -2.43
N TRP A 19 11.26 -27.12 -3.19
CA TRP A 19 10.14 -26.17 -3.13
C TRP A 19 8.78 -26.87 -3.30
N LYS A 20 7.86 -26.62 -2.37
CA LYS A 20 6.46 -27.03 -2.50
C LYS A 20 5.64 -25.88 -3.07
N PRO A 21 4.94 -26.06 -4.21
CA PRO A 21 4.09 -25.01 -4.76
C PRO A 21 2.93 -24.69 -3.82
N LEU A 22 2.58 -23.40 -3.74
CA LEU A 22 1.34 -22.93 -3.11
C LEU A 22 0.13 -23.64 -3.71
N ARG A 23 -0.77 -24.07 -2.83
CA ARG A 23 -2.08 -24.62 -3.19
C ARG A 23 -3.13 -23.56 -2.89
N PHE A 24 -3.83 -23.12 -3.92
CA PHE A 24 -4.96 -22.18 -3.82
C PHE A 24 -6.27 -22.94 -3.97
N ASP A 25 -6.34 -24.13 -3.38
CA ASP A 25 -7.53 -24.97 -3.41
C ASP A 25 -8.63 -24.40 -2.49
N GLY A 26 -9.83 -24.94 -2.64
CA GLY A 26 -10.98 -24.51 -1.85
C GLY A 26 -10.84 -24.76 -0.35
N GLY A 27 -9.79 -25.46 0.10
CA GLY A 27 -9.56 -25.79 1.50
C GLY A 27 -9.46 -24.54 2.40
N ALA A 28 -8.94 -23.44 1.86
CA ALA A 28 -8.88 -22.16 2.57
C ALA A 28 -10.26 -21.60 2.95
N PHE A 29 -11.33 -21.89 2.20
CA PHE A 29 -12.67 -21.39 2.50
C PHE A 29 -13.32 -22.08 3.71
N HIS A 30 -12.81 -23.23 4.16
CA HIS A 30 -13.28 -23.86 5.41
C HIS A 30 -12.92 -23.04 6.67
N LEU A 31 -12.03 -22.06 6.55
CA LEU A 31 -11.67 -21.11 7.62
C LEU A 31 -12.58 -19.86 7.63
N ARG A 32 -13.77 -19.94 7.02
CA ARG A 32 -14.78 -18.87 6.93
C ARG A 32 -16.18 -19.42 7.20
N GLY A 33 -17.05 -18.59 7.75
CA GLY A 33 -18.46 -18.93 7.96
C GLY A 33 -19.26 -18.94 6.65
N THR A 34 -20.27 -19.80 6.54
CA THR A 34 -21.13 -19.89 5.35
C THR A 34 -21.81 -18.56 5.01
N SER A 35 -22.18 -17.77 6.02
CA SER A 35 -22.73 -16.42 5.86
C SER A 35 -21.72 -15.42 5.29
N GLU A 36 -20.44 -15.52 5.68
CA GLU A 36 -19.35 -14.70 5.15
C GLU A 36 -19.07 -15.03 3.69
N LEU A 37 -19.04 -16.33 3.35
CA LEU A 37 -18.87 -16.79 1.97
C LEU A 37 -20.05 -16.38 1.08
N ALA A 38 -21.29 -16.44 1.60
CA ALA A 38 -22.48 -15.97 0.89
C ALA A 38 -22.45 -14.45 0.65
N ARG A 39 -22.05 -13.66 1.67
CA ARG A 39 -21.84 -12.21 1.54
C ARG A 39 -20.75 -11.90 0.51
N ALA A 40 -19.59 -12.56 0.61
CA ALA A 40 -18.48 -12.36 -0.31
C ALA A 40 -18.88 -12.69 -1.75
N TRP A 41 -19.56 -13.81 -1.99
CA TRP A 41 -20.08 -14.17 -3.31
C TRP A 41 -21.04 -13.12 -3.86
N LEU A 42 -22.02 -12.67 -3.07
CA LEU A 42 -23.00 -11.66 -3.49
C LEU A 42 -22.31 -10.31 -3.79
N VAL A 43 -21.47 -9.82 -2.88
CA VAL A 43 -20.77 -8.54 -3.02
C VAL A 43 -19.82 -8.56 -4.23
N LEU A 44 -19.04 -9.63 -4.42
CA LEU A 44 -18.14 -9.73 -5.57
C LEU A 44 -18.90 -9.88 -6.89
N ARG A 45 -20.08 -10.53 -6.90
CA ARG A 45 -20.97 -10.54 -8.07
C ARG A 45 -21.53 -9.17 -8.40
N LEU A 46 -21.88 -8.37 -7.39
CA LEU A 46 -22.33 -6.98 -7.56
C LEU A 46 -21.19 -6.07 -8.05
N CYS A 47 -19.97 -6.20 -7.48
CA CYS A 47 -18.78 -5.50 -7.98
C CYS A 47 -18.41 -5.86 -9.42
N ALA A 48 -18.78 -7.06 -9.89
CA ALA A 48 -18.57 -7.48 -11.28
C ALA A 48 -19.60 -6.88 -12.28
N TRP A 49 -20.55 -6.04 -11.82
CA TRP A 49 -21.53 -5.37 -12.67
C TRP A 49 -21.15 -3.90 -12.94
N PRO A 50 -20.68 -3.55 -14.16
CA PRO A 50 -20.12 -2.22 -14.43
C PRO A 50 -21.10 -1.07 -14.19
N SER A 51 -22.39 -1.26 -14.51
CA SER A 51 -23.41 -0.22 -14.32
C SER A 51 -23.58 0.20 -12.86
N LEU A 52 -23.52 -0.77 -11.93
CA LEU A 52 -23.62 -0.53 -10.49
C LEU A 52 -22.36 0.17 -9.96
N VAL A 53 -21.18 -0.25 -10.43
CA VAL A 53 -19.89 0.35 -10.08
C VAL A 53 -19.81 1.81 -10.53
N THR A 54 -20.04 2.09 -11.81
CA THR A 54 -19.91 3.43 -12.41
C THR A 54 -20.90 4.42 -11.79
N HIS A 55 -22.08 3.97 -11.36
CA HIS A 55 -23.14 4.83 -10.81
C HIS A 55 -23.38 4.62 -9.30
N GLY A 56 -22.44 4.02 -8.57
CA GLY A 56 -22.64 3.61 -7.16
C GLY A 56 -23.12 4.74 -6.25
N LEU A 57 -22.56 5.94 -6.40
CA LEU A 57 -23.00 7.18 -5.73
C LEU A 57 -24.48 7.51 -5.97
N ALA A 58 -24.93 7.38 -7.23
CA ALA A 58 -26.32 7.66 -7.60
C ALA A 58 -27.28 6.57 -7.08
N PHE A 59 -26.88 5.29 -7.20
CA PHE A 59 -27.64 4.16 -6.63
C PHE A 59 -27.81 4.29 -5.12
N GLN A 60 -26.78 4.77 -4.41
CA GLN A 60 -26.87 5.02 -2.99
C GLN A 60 -27.73 6.24 -2.65
N ALA A 61 -27.57 7.36 -3.34
CA ALA A 61 -28.44 8.53 -3.13
C ALA A 61 -29.91 8.17 -3.34
N TRP A 62 -30.19 7.34 -4.35
CA TRP A 62 -31.51 6.75 -4.59
C TRP A 62 -31.93 5.78 -3.46
N SER A 63 -31.06 4.88 -3.01
CA SER A 63 -31.32 3.95 -1.89
C SER A 63 -31.64 4.70 -0.59
N GLN A 64 -30.90 5.76 -0.26
CA GLN A 64 -31.14 6.61 0.89
C GLN A 64 -32.46 7.38 0.76
N ARG A 65 -32.83 7.81 -0.45
CA ARG A 65 -34.12 8.48 -0.74
C ARG A 65 -35.31 7.53 -0.65
N LEU A 66 -35.15 6.27 -1.05
CA LEU A 66 -36.21 5.26 -1.07
C LEU A 66 -36.41 4.56 0.29
N LEU A 67 -35.31 4.14 0.93
CA LEU A 67 -35.33 3.31 2.16
C LEU A 67 -35.04 4.12 3.43
N GLY A 68 -34.65 5.39 3.29
CA GLY A 68 -34.13 6.19 4.38
C GLY A 68 -32.68 5.83 4.76
N SER A 69 -32.01 6.75 5.43
CA SER A 69 -30.59 6.63 5.81
C SER A 69 -30.31 5.40 6.71
N ARG A 70 -31.22 5.06 7.63
CA ARG A 70 -31.06 3.95 8.58
C ARG A 70 -31.04 2.58 7.89
N LEU A 71 -32.01 2.29 7.03
CA LEU A 71 -32.11 0.99 6.34
C LEU A 71 -31.07 0.89 5.21
N SER A 72 -30.87 1.97 4.44
CA SER A 72 -29.81 2.02 3.43
C SER A 72 -28.42 1.79 4.05
N GLY A 73 -28.12 2.45 5.18
CA GLY A 73 -26.88 2.22 5.93
C GLY A 73 -26.77 0.81 6.51
N ALA A 74 -27.85 0.23 7.04
CA ALA A 74 -27.85 -1.15 7.52
C ALA A 74 -27.56 -2.17 6.41
N LEU A 75 -28.15 -1.99 5.22
CA LEU A 75 -27.89 -2.84 4.05
C LEU A 75 -26.45 -2.70 3.54
N LEU A 76 -25.91 -1.47 3.49
CA LEU A 76 -24.51 -1.23 3.11
C LEU A 76 -23.54 -1.89 4.11
N ARG A 77 -23.82 -1.80 5.42
CA ARG A 77 -23.06 -2.50 6.49
C ARG A 77 -23.11 -4.02 6.38
N ALA A 78 -24.28 -4.59 6.11
CA ALA A 78 -24.43 -6.03 5.91
C ALA A 78 -23.77 -6.56 4.61
N SER A 79 -23.46 -5.69 3.65
CA SER A 79 -22.90 -6.04 2.34
C SER A 79 -21.47 -5.52 2.12
N PHE A 80 -21.31 -4.40 1.43
CA PHE A 80 -20.00 -3.89 0.98
C PHE A 80 -19.07 -3.50 2.12
N TYR A 81 -19.60 -2.83 3.16
CA TYR A 81 -18.80 -2.42 4.32
C TYR A 81 -18.32 -3.65 5.10
N GLY A 82 -19.24 -4.54 5.51
CA GLY A 82 -18.90 -5.78 6.21
C GLY A 82 -18.04 -6.76 5.39
N GLN A 83 -17.82 -6.51 4.10
CA GLN A 83 -16.88 -7.25 3.27
C GLN A 83 -15.49 -6.59 3.17
N PHE A 84 -15.42 -5.27 2.97
CA PHE A 84 -14.16 -4.58 2.60
C PHE A 84 -13.56 -3.65 3.66
N VAL A 85 -14.29 -3.42 4.76
CA VAL A 85 -13.96 -2.45 5.81
C VAL A 85 -13.96 -3.17 7.16
N ALA A 86 -12.97 -2.87 7.99
CA ALA A 86 -12.78 -3.57 9.26
C ALA A 86 -13.74 -3.12 10.37
N GLY A 87 -14.29 -1.92 10.24
CA GLY A 87 -15.25 -1.33 11.17
C GLY A 87 -15.42 0.17 10.97
N GLU A 88 -16.50 0.71 11.52
CA GLU A 88 -16.72 2.14 11.74
C GLU A 88 -16.21 2.56 13.13
N THR A 89 -16.20 1.63 14.10
CA THR A 89 -15.77 1.86 15.49
C THR A 89 -14.43 1.21 15.84
N ALA A 90 -13.79 1.71 16.91
CA ALA A 90 -12.56 1.12 17.45
C ALA A 90 -12.71 -0.33 17.91
N GLU A 91 -13.92 -0.72 18.32
CA GLU A 91 -14.23 -2.07 18.82
C GLU A 91 -14.40 -3.05 17.67
N GLU A 92 -15.14 -2.67 16.62
CA GLU A 92 -15.27 -3.45 15.37
C GLU A 92 -13.89 -3.68 14.72
N VAL A 93 -13.09 -2.61 14.57
CA VAL A 93 -11.73 -2.72 14.01
C VAL A 93 -10.85 -3.64 14.86
N ARG A 94 -10.92 -3.57 16.19
CA ARG A 94 -10.20 -4.51 17.09
C ARG A 94 -10.68 -5.94 16.92
N GLY A 95 -12.00 -6.18 16.80
CA GLY A 95 -12.57 -7.50 16.57
C GLY A 95 -12.12 -8.12 15.24
N CYS A 96 -12.20 -7.34 14.15
CA CYS A 96 -11.69 -7.75 12.84
C CYS A 96 -10.18 -8.10 12.91
N VAL A 97 -9.37 -7.26 13.56
CA VAL A 97 -7.94 -7.53 13.74
C VAL A 97 -7.68 -8.82 14.53
N GLN A 98 -8.43 -9.08 15.59
CA GLN A 98 -8.30 -10.31 16.37
C GLN A 98 -8.62 -11.56 15.53
N GLN A 99 -9.67 -11.50 14.69
CA GLN A 99 -10.01 -12.57 13.75
C GLN A 99 -8.88 -12.81 12.73
N LEU A 100 -8.33 -11.75 12.14
CA LEU A 100 -7.21 -11.85 11.19
C LEU A 100 -5.95 -12.44 11.83
N LYS A 101 -5.61 -12.02 13.05
CA LYS A 101 -4.49 -12.59 13.83
C LYS A 101 -4.68 -14.07 14.15
N ALA A 102 -5.90 -14.50 14.48
CA ALA A 102 -6.22 -15.90 14.72
C ALA A 102 -5.99 -16.79 13.48
N LEU A 103 -6.01 -16.18 12.29
CA LEU A 103 -5.71 -16.81 11.00
C LEU A 103 -4.23 -16.63 10.58
N GLY A 104 -3.37 -16.12 11.46
CA GLY A 104 -1.94 -15.84 11.20
C GLY A 104 -1.66 -14.58 10.36
N LEU A 105 -2.69 -13.82 9.98
CA LEU A 105 -2.58 -12.63 9.13
C LEU A 105 -2.31 -11.38 9.98
N LEU A 106 -1.48 -10.47 9.48
CA LEU A 106 -1.26 -9.17 10.10
C LEU A 106 -2.21 -8.11 9.52
N PRO A 107 -2.77 -7.22 10.35
CA PRO A 107 -3.43 -6.02 9.86
C PRO A 107 -2.39 -4.95 9.47
N LEU A 108 -2.72 -4.19 8.45
CA LEU A 108 -2.06 -2.96 8.02
C LEU A 108 -3.19 -1.93 7.89
N LEU A 109 -3.19 -0.90 8.74
CA LEU A 109 -4.25 0.12 8.69
C LEU A 109 -3.98 1.14 7.58
N ALA A 110 -5.03 1.55 6.88
CA ALA A 110 -4.99 2.63 5.91
C ALA A 110 -6.04 3.69 6.27
N VAL A 111 -5.65 4.97 6.17
CA VAL A 111 -6.59 6.09 6.16
C VAL A 111 -6.99 6.34 4.70
N PRO A 112 -8.23 6.04 4.27
CA PRO A 112 -8.63 6.09 2.85
C PRO A 112 -8.93 7.52 2.37
N THR A 113 -8.17 8.50 2.86
CA THR A 113 -8.25 9.89 2.40
C THR A 113 -7.25 10.12 1.29
N GLU A 114 -7.69 10.81 0.25
CA GLU A 114 -6.88 11.43 -0.79
C GLU A 114 -7.56 12.75 -1.17
N GLU A 115 -6.83 13.64 -1.85
CA GLU A 115 -7.50 14.70 -2.63
C GLU A 115 -7.89 14.09 -3.99
N GLU A 116 -9.08 14.43 -4.51
CA GLU A 116 -9.48 13.97 -5.84
C GLU A 116 -9.10 14.99 -6.92
N PRO A 117 -8.51 14.57 -8.05
CA PRO A 117 -8.29 15.46 -9.18
C PRO A 117 -9.61 16.06 -9.63
N ASP A 118 -9.60 17.36 -9.91
CA ASP A 118 -10.71 18.10 -10.53
C ASP A 118 -11.96 18.22 -9.63
N SER A 119 -11.80 17.95 -8.32
CA SER A 119 -12.78 18.29 -7.28
C SER A 119 -13.06 19.80 -7.24
N THR A 120 -14.34 20.17 -7.22
CA THR A 120 -14.79 21.57 -7.06
C THR A 120 -14.65 22.08 -5.62
N ALA A 121 -14.50 21.18 -4.64
CA ALA A 121 -14.26 21.54 -3.26
C ALA A 121 -12.78 21.89 -3.06
N LYS A 122 -12.49 23.17 -2.82
CA LYS A 122 -11.14 23.63 -2.46
C LYS A 122 -10.73 23.06 -1.11
N SER A 123 -9.67 22.26 -1.11
CA SER A 123 -8.95 21.88 0.10
C SER A 123 -8.37 23.12 0.80
N SER A 124 -8.24 23.06 2.12
CA SER A 124 -7.72 24.14 2.97
C SER A 124 -6.70 23.61 3.96
N GLU A 125 -5.83 24.45 4.50
CA GLU A 125 -4.86 24.02 5.54
C GLU A 125 -5.55 23.32 6.72
N ALA A 126 -6.71 23.82 7.16
CA ALA A 126 -7.50 23.18 8.21
C ALA A 126 -7.95 21.75 7.86
N TRP A 127 -8.23 21.47 6.58
CA TRP A 127 -8.52 20.10 6.12
C TRP A 127 -7.28 19.20 6.17
N TYR A 128 -6.12 19.71 5.74
CA TYR A 128 -4.85 18.98 5.82
C TYR A 128 -4.39 18.73 7.26
N GLU A 129 -4.56 19.69 8.18
CA GLU A 129 -4.31 19.49 9.62
C GLU A 129 -5.30 18.50 10.25
N GLY A 130 -6.58 18.53 9.82
CA GLY A 130 -7.56 17.49 10.20
C GLY A 130 -7.14 16.09 9.75
N ASN A 131 -6.60 15.96 8.54
CA ASN A 131 -6.06 14.70 8.02
C ASN A 131 -4.79 14.26 8.76
N LEU A 132 -3.88 15.18 9.09
CA LEU A 132 -2.71 14.89 9.93
C LEU A 132 -3.14 14.25 11.26
N ASN A 133 -4.10 14.85 11.97
CA ASN A 133 -4.61 14.30 13.23
C ASN A 133 -5.19 12.89 13.07
N ASN A 134 -5.87 12.59 11.95
CA ASN A 134 -6.37 11.25 11.65
C ASN A 134 -5.24 10.25 11.35
N MET A 135 -4.16 10.68 10.70
CA MET A 135 -2.99 9.84 10.45
C MET A 135 -2.20 9.53 11.73
N LEU A 136 -2.01 10.51 12.62
CA LEU A 136 -1.37 10.28 13.93
C LEU A 136 -2.16 9.27 14.76
N ARG A 137 -3.50 9.39 14.82
CA ARG A 137 -4.37 8.39 15.46
C ARG A 137 -4.28 7.00 14.81
N CYS A 138 -4.15 6.94 13.48
CA CYS A 138 -3.98 5.68 12.76
C CYS A 138 -2.63 5.00 13.08
N VAL A 139 -1.56 5.77 13.30
CA VAL A 139 -0.29 5.27 13.84
C VAL A 139 -0.48 4.69 15.24
N ASP A 140 -1.13 5.42 16.15
CA ASP A 140 -1.39 4.96 17.52
C ASP A 140 -2.16 3.64 17.54
N TRP A 141 -3.19 3.52 16.69
CA TRP A 141 -3.96 2.30 16.53
C TRP A 141 -3.11 1.18 15.90
N SER A 142 -2.35 1.47 14.84
CA SER A 142 -1.44 0.50 14.21
C SER A 142 -0.46 -0.10 15.22
N ARG A 143 -0.02 0.68 16.21
CA ARG A 143 0.82 0.20 17.32
C ARG A 143 0.02 -0.56 18.38
N ALA A 144 -1.12 -0.05 18.84
CA ALA A 144 -1.99 -0.72 19.81
C ALA A 144 -2.52 -2.08 19.33
N LEU A 145 -2.56 -2.29 18.01
CA LEU A 145 -2.92 -3.56 17.37
C LEU A 145 -1.76 -4.55 17.25
N VAL A 146 -0.51 -4.21 17.59
CA VAL A 146 0.60 -5.19 17.68
C VAL A 146 0.50 -5.93 19.00
N ASP A 147 0.63 -7.27 18.97
CA ASP A 147 0.57 -8.07 20.19
C ASP A 147 1.79 -7.85 21.09
N THR A 148 1.59 -7.76 22.41
CA THR A 148 2.66 -7.47 23.38
C THR A 148 3.66 -8.62 23.51
N SER A 149 3.32 -9.81 23.03
CA SER A 149 4.17 -11.01 23.02
C SER A 149 5.41 -10.92 22.11
N ASN A 150 5.43 -10.01 21.13
CA ASN A 150 6.61 -9.75 20.31
C ASN A 150 6.77 -8.25 20.00
N PRO A 151 7.32 -7.46 20.95
CA PRO A 151 7.45 -6.00 20.81
C PRO A 151 8.46 -5.57 19.73
N ALA A 152 9.29 -6.49 19.21
CA ALA A 152 10.25 -6.24 18.14
C ALA A 152 9.63 -6.34 16.73
N ARG A 153 8.37 -6.76 16.58
CA ARG A 153 7.69 -6.84 15.29
C ARG A 153 7.03 -5.50 14.93
N ASN A 154 7.62 -4.76 13.99
CA ASN A 154 7.14 -3.45 13.56
C ASN A 154 5.76 -3.56 12.89
N SER A 155 4.88 -2.58 13.12
CA SER A 155 3.61 -2.46 12.40
C SER A 155 3.80 -1.74 11.06
N LEU A 156 2.79 -1.81 10.19
CA LEU A 156 2.76 -1.13 8.89
C LEU A 156 1.47 -0.30 8.78
N MET A 157 1.59 0.93 8.28
CA MET A 157 0.46 1.81 7.99
C MET A 157 0.58 2.35 6.55
N GLN A 158 -0.56 2.48 5.87
CA GLN A 158 -0.63 3.14 4.55
C GLN A 158 -0.87 4.65 4.66
N LEU A 159 -0.12 5.40 3.85
CA LEU A 159 -0.15 6.86 3.77
C LEU A 159 -0.35 7.29 2.32
N ARG A 160 -1.36 8.12 2.04
CA ARG A 160 -1.48 8.86 0.77
C ARG A 160 -0.98 10.28 0.96
N VAL A 161 -0.17 10.76 0.03
CA VAL A 161 0.50 12.06 0.19
C VAL A 161 -0.48 13.18 -0.06
N THR A 162 -1.45 13.01 -0.97
CA THR A 162 -2.48 14.03 -1.25
C THR A 162 -3.48 14.28 -0.11
N ALA A 163 -3.51 13.42 0.92
CA ALA A 163 -4.20 13.74 2.17
C ALA A 163 -3.44 14.76 3.04
N LEU A 164 -2.15 14.99 2.75
CA LEU A 164 -1.23 15.92 3.43
C LEU A 164 -0.53 16.88 2.46
N THR A 165 -1.04 17.12 1.26
CA THR A 165 -0.62 18.21 0.36
C THR A 165 -1.57 18.32 -0.82
N SER A 166 -1.63 19.47 -1.47
CA SER A 166 -2.46 19.64 -2.66
C SER A 166 -1.89 18.93 -3.89
N ILE A 167 -2.78 18.33 -4.68
CA ILE A 167 -2.54 17.84 -6.03
C ILE A 167 -1.95 18.94 -6.90
N GLN A 168 -2.37 20.20 -6.74
CA GLN A 168 -1.80 21.29 -7.53
C GLN A 168 -0.31 21.48 -7.23
N LEU A 169 0.09 21.51 -5.95
CA LEU A 169 1.53 21.58 -5.62
C LEU A 169 2.29 20.36 -6.17
N CYS A 170 1.73 19.16 -6.03
CA CYS A 170 2.35 17.96 -6.62
C CYS A 170 2.45 18.01 -8.15
N LYS A 171 1.50 18.63 -8.85
CA LYS A 171 1.57 18.89 -10.30
C LYS A 171 2.73 19.84 -10.63
N GLU A 172 2.85 20.98 -9.96
CA GLU A 172 3.95 21.94 -10.19
C GLU A 172 5.33 21.30 -9.94
N LEU A 173 5.49 20.62 -8.80
CA LEU A 173 6.73 19.93 -8.46
C LEU A 173 7.07 18.84 -9.48
N SER A 174 6.07 18.03 -9.90
CA SER A 174 6.29 16.98 -10.89
C SER A 174 6.64 17.55 -12.27
N ALA A 175 6.04 18.66 -12.67
CA ALA A 175 6.35 19.36 -13.92
C ALA A 175 7.74 20.01 -13.89
N TRP A 176 8.24 20.42 -12.72
CA TRP A 176 9.62 20.90 -12.54
C TRP A 176 10.65 19.77 -12.62
N ILE A 177 10.41 18.65 -11.91
CA ILE A 177 11.30 17.46 -11.90
C ILE A 177 11.54 16.91 -13.31
N GLN A 178 10.56 17.02 -14.20
CA GLN A 178 10.63 16.52 -15.58
C GLN A 178 11.36 17.45 -16.56
N ARG A 179 11.86 18.63 -16.14
CA ARG A 179 12.57 19.56 -17.03
C ARG A 179 14.01 19.07 -17.29
N PRO A 180 14.50 19.07 -18.54
CA PRO A 180 15.87 18.62 -18.86
C PRO A 180 16.98 19.43 -18.15
N THR A 181 16.72 20.71 -17.90
CA THR A 181 17.63 21.62 -17.18
C THR A 181 17.36 21.54 -15.68
N GLY A 182 17.82 20.46 -15.04
CA GLY A 182 17.64 20.24 -13.60
C GLY A 182 18.33 21.33 -12.76
N SER A 183 17.54 22.25 -12.19
CA SER A 183 18.02 23.16 -11.15
C SER A 183 18.27 22.38 -9.85
N SER A 184 19.37 22.69 -9.16
CA SER A 184 19.70 22.17 -7.82
C SER A 184 18.78 22.71 -6.70
N GLU A 185 17.75 23.48 -7.06
CA GLU A 185 16.75 23.99 -6.11
C GLU A 185 15.93 22.89 -5.42
N LEU A 186 15.70 21.77 -6.11
CA LEU A 186 14.80 20.72 -5.63
C LEU A 186 15.52 19.37 -5.56
N SER A 187 15.85 18.93 -4.33
CA SER A 187 16.45 17.63 -4.08
C SER A 187 15.88 16.98 -2.81
N PRO A 188 15.99 15.64 -2.66
CA PRO A 188 15.61 14.94 -1.43
C PRO A 188 16.32 15.50 -0.18
N GLU A 189 17.61 15.85 -0.31
CA GLU A 189 18.45 16.40 0.76
C GLU A 189 17.89 17.72 1.28
N ARG A 190 17.58 18.67 0.38
CA ARG A 190 17.07 20.00 0.73
C ARG A 190 15.69 19.94 1.39
N LEU A 191 14.85 18.99 0.97
CA LEU A 191 13.55 18.78 1.61
C LEU A 191 13.69 18.14 2.98
N ALA A 192 14.63 17.20 3.16
CA ALA A 192 14.93 16.61 4.46
C ALA A 192 15.50 17.65 5.44
N GLU A 193 16.40 18.52 4.98
CA GLU A 193 16.96 19.65 5.76
C GLU A 193 15.86 20.66 6.15
N ALA A 194 14.95 21.00 5.24
CA ALA A 194 13.81 21.88 5.55
C ALA A 194 12.82 21.26 6.55
N MET A 195 12.64 19.92 6.53
CA MET A 195 11.85 19.19 7.53
C MET A 195 12.51 19.18 8.92
N ASP A 196 13.84 19.02 8.99
CA ASP A 196 14.58 18.95 10.26
C ASP A 196 14.80 20.31 10.92
N SER A 197 15.18 21.31 10.12
CA SER A 197 15.47 22.67 10.61
C SER A 197 14.21 23.50 10.84
N GLY A 198 13.09 23.11 10.24
CA GLY A 198 11.87 23.94 10.16
C GLY A 198 12.04 25.23 9.35
N GLN A 199 13.17 25.43 8.67
CA GLN A 199 13.42 26.61 7.85
C GLN A 199 12.58 26.58 6.57
N ASN A 200 12.09 27.76 6.18
CA ASN A 200 11.26 27.92 4.99
C ASN A 200 12.05 27.65 3.71
N LEU A 201 11.84 26.48 3.09
CA LEU A 201 12.33 26.23 1.73
C LEU A 201 11.60 27.17 0.75
N GLN A 202 12.38 27.97 0.02
CA GLN A 202 11.87 28.77 -1.10
C GLN A 202 12.36 28.17 -2.42
N LEU A 203 11.41 27.96 -3.33
CA LEU A 203 11.64 27.51 -4.69
C LEU A 203 11.23 28.64 -5.63
N SER A 204 12.12 29.05 -6.55
CA SER A 204 11.95 30.25 -7.38
C SER A 204 10.74 30.21 -8.32
N TYR A 205 10.35 29.00 -8.72
CA TYR A 205 9.23 28.74 -9.64
C TYR A 205 7.88 28.56 -8.95
N LEU A 206 7.82 28.63 -7.62
CA LEU A 206 6.59 28.61 -6.84
C LEU A 206 6.25 30.00 -6.33
N SER A 207 4.96 30.36 -6.36
CA SER A 207 4.48 31.59 -5.70
C SER A 207 4.68 31.52 -4.18
N THR A 208 4.69 32.68 -3.51
CA THR A 208 4.79 32.76 -2.04
C THR A 208 3.79 31.87 -1.32
N LYS A 209 2.55 31.78 -1.82
CA LYS A 209 1.50 30.90 -1.27
C LYS A 209 1.80 29.41 -1.48
N GLN A 210 2.37 29.05 -2.62
CA GLN A 210 2.80 27.67 -2.89
C GLN A 210 4.02 27.26 -2.07
N ASN A 211 5.00 28.15 -1.85
CA ASN A 211 6.12 27.90 -0.94
C ASN A 211 5.66 27.78 0.53
N GLN A 212 4.71 28.62 0.97
CA GLN A 212 4.07 28.47 2.30
C GLN A 212 3.34 27.13 2.45
N HIS A 213 2.55 26.74 1.44
CA HIS A 213 1.86 25.44 1.43
C HIS A 213 2.85 24.26 1.37
N LEU A 214 3.94 24.38 0.62
CA LEU A 214 5.02 23.39 0.59
C LEU A 214 5.63 23.19 1.97
N GLN A 215 5.99 24.27 2.68
CA GLN A 215 6.53 24.15 4.04
C GLN A 215 5.51 23.50 4.99
N ALA A 216 4.23 23.89 4.92
CA ALA A 216 3.17 23.27 5.72
C ALA A 216 3.05 21.77 5.41
N SER A 217 3.10 21.37 4.14
CA SER A 217 3.08 19.96 3.73
C SER A 217 4.32 19.17 4.15
N LEU A 218 5.51 19.75 4.09
CA LEU A 218 6.74 19.16 4.63
C LEU A 218 6.64 18.94 6.14
N ASN A 219 6.17 19.94 6.88
CA ASN A 219 5.95 19.85 8.33
C ASN A 219 4.91 18.76 8.67
N ARG A 220 3.80 18.67 7.92
CA ARG A 220 2.77 17.64 8.12
C ARG A 220 3.31 16.23 7.84
N LEU A 221 4.05 16.03 6.74
CA LEU A 221 4.68 14.75 6.39
C LEU A 221 5.73 14.32 7.42
N HIS A 222 6.59 15.24 7.85
CA HIS A 222 7.63 14.97 8.85
C HIS A 222 7.03 14.59 10.20
N ARG A 223 5.97 15.28 10.65
CA ARG A 223 5.27 14.95 11.91
C ARG A 223 4.69 13.53 11.90
N VAL A 224 4.11 13.07 10.79
CA VAL A 224 3.65 11.67 10.70
C VAL A 224 4.83 10.70 10.73
N ALA A 225 5.94 10.99 10.03
CA ALA A 225 7.11 10.11 10.01
C ALA A 225 7.81 10.02 11.38
N GLN A 226 7.97 11.14 12.09
CA GLN A 226 8.46 11.18 13.47
C GLN A 226 7.59 10.34 14.40
N HIS A 227 6.27 10.54 14.36
CA HIS A 227 5.34 9.83 15.24
C HIS A 227 5.27 8.33 14.91
N ALA A 228 5.25 7.97 13.63
CA ALA A 228 5.29 6.58 13.17
C ALA A 228 6.56 5.87 13.65
N ARG A 229 7.73 6.48 13.49
CA ARG A 229 8.98 5.95 14.04
C ARG A 229 8.90 5.79 15.56
N ALA A 230 8.46 6.81 16.29
CA ALA A 230 8.36 6.78 17.76
C ALA A 230 7.43 5.66 18.26
N GLN A 231 6.39 5.32 17.49
CA GLN A 231 5.45 4.23 17.78
C GLN A 231 5.85 2.87 17.17
N ASN A 232 7.05 2.73 16.59
CA ASN A 232 7.51 1.54 15.87
C ASN A 232 6.58 1.08 14.71
N VAL A 233 6.06 2.05 13.95
CA VAL A 233 5.21 1.85 12.76
C VAL A 233 5.97 2.29 11.51
N ARG A 234 6.04 1.42 10.50
CA ARG A 234 6.60 1.71 9.18
C ARG A 234 5.52 2.29 8.26
N LEU A 235 5.85 3.33 7.51
CA LEU A 235 4.96 4.02 6.57
C LEU A 235 5.13 3.46 5.15
N LEU A 236 4.05 2.92 4.61
CA LEU A 236 3.91 2.53 3.21
C LEU A 236 3.25 3.67 2.45
N VAL A 237 4.04 4.45 1.72
CA VAL A 237 3.50 5.58 0.96
C VAL A 237 2.93 5.05 -0.37
N ASP A 238 1.64 5.26 -0.57
CA ASP A 238 0.91 4.85 -1.75
C ASP A 238 1.33 5.67 -2.98
N ALA A 239 1.32 5.03 -4.14
CA ALA A 239 1.48 5.70 -5.43
C ALA A 239 0.10 5.97 -6.02
N GLU A 240 -0.08 7.20 -6.47
CA GLU A 240 -1.36 7.76 -6.90
C GLU A 240 -1.33 7.91 -8.45
N TYR A 241 -1.77 9.04 -8.99
CA TYR A 241 -1.77 9.31 -10.44
C TYR A 241 -0.38 9.59 -11.01
N THR A 242 -0.14 9.18 -12.27
CA THR A 242 1.17 9.30 -12.94
C THR A 242 1.75 10.71 -12.89
N PHE A 243 0.91 11.73 -13.13
CA PHE A 243 1.30 13.14 -13.20
C PHE A 243 1.70 13.78 -11.87
N ILE A 244 1.45 13.14 -10.72
CA ILE A 244 1.94 13.57 -9.38
C ILE A 244 3.00 12.64 -8.78
N ASN A 245 3.11 11.41 -9.29
CA ASN A 245 4.04 10.41 -8.75
C ASN A 245 5.51 10.87 -8.68
N PRO A 246 6.06 11.73 -9.57
CA PRO A 246 7.40 12.30 -9.38
C PRO A 246 7.54 13.11 -8.08
N ALA A 247 6.59 14.01 -7.78
CA ALA A 247 6.57 14.75 -6.53
C ALA A 247 6.37 13.84 -5.31
N LEU A 248 5.47 12.84 -5.41
CA LEU A 248 5.27 11.89 -4.30
C LEU A 248 6.57 11.12 -4.00
N SER A 249 7.26 10.67 -5.05
CA SER A 249 8.54 9.96 -4.93
C SER A 249 9.64 10.81 -4.31
N LEU A 250 9.66 12.11 -4.64
CA LEU A 250 10.58 13.08 -4.05
C LEU A 250 10.32 13.29 -2.55
N PHE A 251 9.05 13.42 -2.13
CA PHE A 251 8.70 13.48 -0.70
C PHE A 251 9.10 12.18 0.03
N VAL A 252 8.88 11.01 -0.58
CA VAL A 252 9.31 9.72 -0.02
C VAL A 252 10.83 9.64 0.08
N ALA A 253 11.56 10.09 -0.94
CA ALA A 253 13.01 10.12 -0.92
C ALA A 253 13.55 11.02 0.20
N ALA A 254 12.99 12.23 0.38
CA ALA A 254 13.37 13.15 1.45
C ALA A 254 13.14 12.53 2.85
N LEU A 255 11.97 11.93 3.06
CA LEU A 255 11.68 11.18 4.29
C LEU A 255 12.61 9.98 4.48
N ALA A 256 12.97 9.27 3.41
CA ALA A 256 13.91 8.16 3.47
C ALA A 256 15.34 8.62 3.81
N MET A 257 15.83 9.75 3.29
CA MET A 257 17.13 10.31 3.69
C MET A 257 17.21 10.60 5.18
N ARG A 258 16.08 11.03 5.75
CA ARG A 258 15.99 11.37 7.16
C ARG A 258 15.84 10.16 8.08
N TRP A 259 15.04 9.17 7.66
CA TRP A 259 14.59 8.09 8.55
C TRP A 259 15.15 6.72 8.19
N ASN A 260 15.44 6.40 6.92
CA ASN A 260 15.81 5.04 6.50
C ASN A 260 17.30 4.67 6.70
N ARG A 261 18.03 5.36 7.57
CA ARG A 261 19.42 4.96 7.86
C ARG A 261 19.43 3.57 8.53
N PRO A 262 20.38 2.66 8.21
CA PRO A 262 20.42 1.31 8.77
C PRO A 262 20.50 1.31 10.31
N GLU A 263 21.23 2.26 10.87
CA GLU A 263 21.42 2.45 12.32
C GLU A 263 20.11 2.76 13.04
N GLU A 264 19.12 3.30 12.33
CA GLU A 264 17.81 3.65 12.84
C GLU A 264 16.83 2.46 12.81
N GLY A 265 17.24 1.29 12.29
CA GLY A 265 16.37 0.11 12.13
C GLY A 265 15.41 0.15 10.94
N GLY A 266 15.76 0.94 9.91
CA GLY A 266 14.96 1.15 8.70
C GLY A 266 14.70 -0.11 7.84
N PRO A 267 14.06 0.02 6.65
CA PRO A 267 13.40 1.22 6.14
C PRO A 267 12.12 1.54 6.93
N TRP A 268 12.00 2.77 7.39
CA TRP A 268 10.81 3.29 8.06
C TRP A 268 9.78 3.80 7.06
N VAL A 269 10.24 4.34 5.93
CA VAL A 269 9.41 4.93 4.88
C VAL A 269 9.65 4.16 3.58
N TRP A 270 8.57 3.68 2.99
CA TRP A 270 8.58 2.81 1.81
C TRP A 270 7.85 3.49 0.66
N ASN A 271 8.34 3.31 -0.56
CA ASN A 271 7.70 3.84 -1.76
C ASN A 271 6.89 2.74 -2.47
N THR A 272 5.76 3.10 -3.07
CA THR A 272 4.97 2.19 -3.91
C THR A 272 5.37 2.32 -5.38
N TYR A 273 5.57 1.18 -6.04
CA TYR A 273 5.91 1.11 -7.46
C TYR A 273 4.81 0.34 -8.21
N GLN A 274 4.31 0.95 -9.28
CA GLN A 274 3.14 0.45 -10.01
C GLN A 274 3.60 -0.24 -11.30
N ALA A 275 3.69 -1.57 -11.28
CA ALA A 275 4.27 -2.38 -12.36
C ALA A 275 3.54 -2.28 -13.72
N TYR A 276 2.31 -1.74 -13.74
CA TYR A 276 1.56 -1.43 -14.97
C TYR A 276 2.12 -0.27 -15.79
N LEU A 277 3.05 0.53 -15.27
CA LEU A 277 3.70 1.58 -16.08
C LEU A 277 4.94 1.02 -16.77
N LYS A 278 5.15 1.43 -18.03
CA LYS A 278 6.33 1.05 -18.84
C LYS A 278 7.66 1.39 -18.14
N GLU A 279 7.74 2.56 -17.53
CA GLU A 279 8.96 3.09 -16.91
C GLU A 279 9.30 2.51 -15.53
N THR A 280 8.38 1.77 -14.89
CA THR A 280 8.54 1.36 -13.49
C THR A 280 9.80 0.52 -13.25
N TYR A 281 10.22 -0.31 -14.20
CA TYR A 281 11.48 -1.06 -14.09
C TYR A 281 12.68 -0.12 -13.93
N THR A 282 12.87 0.80 -14.89
CA THR A 282 14.01 1.73 -14.94
C THR A 282 14.02 2.67 -13.75
N ARG A 283 12.83 3.16 -13.34
CA ARG A 283 12.70 4.00 -12.16
C ARG A 283 13.05 3.23 -10.88
N LEU A 284 12.55 2.01 -10.72
CA LEU A 284 12.81 1.17 -9.54
C LEU A 284 14.30 0.81 -9.41
N GLU A 285 14.97 0.53 -10.53
CA GLU A 285 16.42 0.29 -10.59
C GLU A 285 17.21 1.54 -10.16
N ARG A 286 16.93 2.70 -10.76
CA ARG A 286 17.57 3.98 -10.42
C ARG A 286 17.35 4.38 -8.96
N ASP A 287 16.12 4.26 -8.47
CA ASP A 287 15.76 4.67 -7.11
C ASP A 287 16.39 3.72 -6.06
N ALA A 288 16.51 2.42 -6.36
CA ALA A 288 17.23 1.45 -5.53
C ALA A 288 18.74 1.74 -5.46
N GLU A 289 19.35 2.10 -6.59
CA GLU A 289 20.76 2.47 -6.64
C GLU A 289 21.07 3.81 -5.97
N ALA A 290 20.14 4.77 -6.04
CA ALA A 290 20.25 6.01 -5.30
C ALA A 290 20.23 5.75 -3.78
N ALA A 291 19.31 4.93 -3.29
CA ALA A 291 19.28 4.50 -1.90
C ALA A 291 20.58 3.78 -1.48
N HIS A 292 21.08 2.86 -2.31
CA HIS A 292 22.34 2.15 -2.05
C HIS A 292 23.56 3.10 -1.98
N ARG A 293 23.70 4.04 -2.93
CA ARG A 293 24.77 5.05 -2.91
C ARG A 293 24.70 5.98 -1.71
N ALA A 294 23.49 6.29 -1.24
CA ALA A 294 23.25 7.09 -0.04
C ALA A 294 23.39 6.29 1.29
N GLY A 295 23.66 4.98 1.22
CA GLY A 295 23.75 4.12 2.41
C GLY A 295 22.41 3.89 3.12
N LEU A 296 21.27 4.11 2.44
CA LEU A 296 19.93 4.03 3.02
C LEU A 296 19.31 2.65 2.81
N ALA A 297 18.51 2.21 3.78
CA ALA A 297 17.64 1.06 3.61
C ALA A 297 16.48 1.39 2.65
N PHE A 298 16.22 0.49 1.70
CA PHE A 298 15.25 0.70 0.62
C PHE A 298 14.01 -0.16 0.81
N GLY A 299 12.85 0.48 1.04
CA GLY A 299 11.55 -0.18 1.22
C GLY A 299 10.65 -0.01 0.00
N VAL A 300 10.19 -1.12 -0.58
CA VAL A 300 9.39 -1.15 -1.82
C VAL A 300 8.07 -1.86 -1.60
N LYS A 301 6.95 -1.21 -1.93
CA LYS A 301 5.65 -1.86 -2.12
C LYS A 301 5.39 -2.02 -3.62
N LEU A 302 5.55 -3.23 -4.15
CA LEU A 302 5.32 -3.51 -5.56
C LEU A 302 3.85 -3.91 -5.77
N VAL A 303 3.10 -3.06 -6.48
CA VAL A 303 1.70 -3.30 -6.87
C VAL A 303 1.59 -3.43 -8.40
N ARG A 304 0.45 -3.92 -8.89
CA ARG A 304 0.10 -3.76 -10.31
C ARG A 304 -0.13 -2.28 -10.64
N GLY A 305 -1.15 -1.68 -10.04
CA GLY A 305 -1.63 -0.31 -10.31
C GLY A 305 -3.15 -0.25 -10.24
N ALA A 306 -3.72 0.93 -9.97
CA ALA A 306 -5.15 1.13 -9.72
C ALA A 306 -5.81 2.22 -10.61
N TYR A 307 -5.06 2.82 -11.55
CA TYR A 307 -5.55 3.95 -12.35
C TYR A 307 -5.53 3.66 -13.87
N MET A 308 -5.35 2.39 -14.26
CA MET A 308 -5.23 1.90 -15.66
C MET A 308 -6.19 2.56 -16.65
N ALA A 309 -7.50 2.56 -16.37
CA ALA A 309 -8.49 3.12 -17.27
C ALA A 309 -8.39 4.65 -17.39
N LYS A 310 -8.13 5.34 -16.26
CA LYS A 310 -8.01 6.80 -16.21
C LYS A 310 -6.76 7.29 -16.94
N GLU A 311 -5.61 6.66 -16.71
CA GLU A 311 -4.34 7.02 -17.39
C GLU A 311 -4.46 6.85 -18.92
N ARG A 312 -5.09 5.76 -19.38
CA ARG A 312 -5.35 5.51 -20.81
C ARG A 312 -6.28 6.55 -21.43
N ALA A 313 -7.37 6.91 -20.75
CA ALA A 313 -8.29 7.94 -21.21
C ALA A 313 -7.61 9.32 -21.28
N VAL A 314 -6.76 9.66 -20.30
CA VAL A 314 -5.97 10.89 -20.30
C VAL A 314 -4.94 10.93 -21.44
N ALA A 315 -4.23 9.82 -21.70
CA ALA A 315 -3.28 9.72 -22.80
C ALA A 315 -3.97 9.94 -24.17
N GLN A 316 -5.13 9.30 -24.38
CA GLN A 316 -5.95 9.47 -25.59
C GLN A 316 -6.43 10.92 -25.76
N LEU A 317 -6.98 11.54 -24.71
CA LEU A 317 -7.45 12.93 -24.74
C LEU A 317 -6.33 13.95 -25.00
N GLN A 318 -5.10 13.65 -24.58
CA GLN A 318 -3.93 14.52 -24.78
C GLN A 318 -3.14 14.20 -26.06
N GLY A 319 -3.51 13.18 -26.83
CA GLY A 319 -2.74 12.72 -28.00
C GLY A 319 -1.32 12.25 -27.66
N LYS A 320 -1.09 11.76 -26.43
CA LYS A 320 0.22 11.32 -25.94
C LYS A 320 0.36 9.79 -25.99
N GLU A 321 1.60 9.31 -25.92
CA GLU A 321 1.83 7.88 -25.75
C GLU A 321 1.23 7.38 -24.42
N ASP A 322 0.56 6.23 -24.48
CA ASP A 322 0.08 5.53 -23.29
C ASP A 322 1.26 5.03 -22.44
N CYS A 323 1.41 5.58 -21.23
CA CYS A 323 2.44 5.15 -20.28
C CYS A 323 2.19 3.75 -19.68
N VAL A 324 1.00 3.19 -19.89
CA VAL A 324 0.58 1.88 -19.36
C VAL A 324 1.09 0.74 -20.26
N GLN A 325 1.44 -0.39 -19.66
CA GLN A 325 1.73 -1.65 -20.34
C GLN A 325 0.55 -2.05 -21.24
N PRO A 326 0.79 -2.57 -22.46
CA PRO A 326 -0.25 -2.75 -23.47
C PRO A 326 -1.41 -3.64 -22.99
N ASP A 327 -1.11 -4.65 -22.16
CA ASP A 327 -2.10 -5.53 -21.57
C ASP A 327 -1.70 -6.02 -20.15
N TYR A 328 -2.57 -6.86 -19.58
CA TYR A 328 -2.43 -7.42 -18.22
C TYR A 328 -1.31 -8.45 -18.11
N GLU A 329 -1.10 -9.26 -19.14
CA GLU A 329 -0.01 -10.24 -19.17
C GLU A 329 1.34 -9.55 -19.43
N ALA A 330 1.37 -8.47 -20.22
CA ALA A 330 2.56 -7.60 -20.31
C ALA A 330 2.94 -7.02 -18.95
N THR A 331 1.94 -6.65 -18.13
CA THR A 331 2.17 -6.22 -16.75
C THR A 331 2.67 -7.36 -15.85
N ASN A 332 2.09 -8.57 -15.96
CA ASN A 332 2.53 -9.74 -15.20
C ASN A 332 3.96 -10.19 -15.56
N ARG A 333 4.35 -10.03 -16.83
CA ARG A 333 5.71 -10.27 -17.35
C ARG A 333 6.70 -9.14 -17.03
N SER A 334 6.29 -8.10 -16.31
CA SER A 334 7.21 -7.00 -15.96
C SER A 334 8.34 -7.50 -15.06
N ARG A 335 9.59 -7.11 -15.39
CA ARG A 335 10.80 -7.58 -14.70
C ARG A 335 10.98 -7.00 -13.29
N CYS A 336 10.03 -6.20 -12.79
CA CYS A 336 10.11 -5.48 -11.53
C CYS A 336 10.21 -6.42 -10.31
N LEU A 337 9.48 -7.54 -10.32
CA LEU A 337 9.53 -8.54 -9.24
C LEU A 337 10.89 -9.23 -9.20
N GLU A 338 11.40 -9.65 -10.35
CA GLU A 338 12.71 -10.30 -10.48
C GLU A 338 13.86 -9.38 -10.07
N LEU A 339 13.82 -8.11 -10.52
CA LEU A 339 14.76 -7.07 -10.12
C LEU A 339 14.80 -6.93 -8.58
N MET A 340 13.64 -6.81 -7.94
CA MET A 340 13.60 -6.61 -6.49
C MET A 340 14.00 -7.85 -5.70
N LEU A 341 13.57 -9.05 -6.09
CA LEU A 341 14.02 -10.27 -5.41
C LEU A 341 15.53 -10.48 -5.57
N SER A 342 16.08 -10.18 -6.74
CA SER A 342 17.54 -10.17 -6.95
C SER A 342 18.24 -9.11 -6.07
N ARG A 343 17.72 -7.88 -5.97
CA ARG A 343 18.31 -6.83 -5.10
C ARG A 343 18.21 -7.22 -3.61
N VAL A 344 17.09 -7.79 -3.15
CA VAL A 344 16.92 -8.35 -1.80
C VAL A 344 17.96 -9.44 -1.53
N SER A 345 18.16 -10.36 -2.46
CA SER A 345 19.15 -11.45 -2.32
C SER A 345 20.59 -10.96 -2.20
N HIS A 346 20.95 -9.82 -2.81
CA HIS A 346 22.31 -9.26 -2.76
C HIS A 346 22.53 -8.29 -1.59
N HIS A 347 21.52 -7.49 -1.23
CA HIS A 347 21.64 -6.43 -0.22
C HIS A 347 21.05 -6.80 1.15
N GLY A 348 20.37 -7.96 1.26
CA GLY A 348 19.87 -8.52 2.51
C GLY A 348 18.99 -7.54 3.30
N PRO A 349 19.30 -7.26 4.59
CA PRO A 349 18.46 -6.43 5.47
C PRO A 349 18.39 -4.95 5.07
N LEU A 350 19.14 -4.51 4.05
CA LEU A 350 19.05 -3.14 3.54
C LEU A 350 18.01 -2.98 2.41
N CYS A 351 17.42 -4.06 1.92
CA CYS A 351 16.44 -4.01 0.84
C CYS A 351 15.20 -4.83 1.21
N HIS A 352 14.05 -4.18 1.30
CA HIS A 352 12.78 -4.79 1.70
C HIS A 352 11.73 -4.67 0.59
N LEU A 353 10.91 -5.72 0.46
CA LEU A 353 9.90 -5.84 -0.57
C LEU A 353 8.56 -6.29 0.02
N MET A 354 7.50 -5.56 -0.29
CA MET A 354 6.12 -6.03 -0.17
C MET A 354 5.62 -6.40 -1.56
N VAL A 355 5.29 -7.68 -1.76
CA VAL A 355 4.62 -8.17 -2.97
C VAL A 355 3.12 -8.01 -2.77
N ALA A 356 2.56 -6.92 -3.27
CA ALA A 356 1.16 -6.57 -3.07
C ALA A 356 0.30 -7.07 -4.26
N SER A 357 -0.21 -8.30 -4.18
CA SER A 357 -0.96 -8.94 -5.26
C SER A 357 -1.98 -9.98 -4.77
N HIS A 358 -3.17 -9.97 -5.40
CA HIS A 358 -4.19 -11.02 -5.29
C HIS A 358 -4.07 -12.09 -6.39
N ASN A 359 -3.10 -11.97 -7.30
CA ASN A 359 -2.91 -12.94 -8.37
C ASN A 359 -2.07 -14.13 -7.87
N GLU A 360 -2.70 -15.29 -7.80
CA GLU A 360 -2.11 -16.58 -7.43
C GLU A 360 -0.77 -16.87 -8.10
N GLU A 361 -0.65 -16.57 -9.39
CA GLU A 361 0.55 -16.86 -10.17
C GLU A 361 1.69 -15.89 -9.85
N SER A 362 1.42 -14.60 -9.65
CA SER A 362 2.42 -13.65 -9.13
C SER A 362 2.96 -14.06 -7.76
N VAL A 363 2.08 -14.54 -6.87
CA VAL A 363 2.46 -15.01 -5.53
C VAL A 363 3.24 -16.33 -5.60
N ARG A 364 2.84 -17.24 -6.50
CA ARG A 364 3.59 -18.49 -6.80
C ARG A 364 4.98 -18.20 -7.34
N GLN A 365 5.11 -17.27 -8.28
CA GLN A 365 6.39 -16.85 -8.86
C GLN A 365 7.29 -16.20 -7.81
N ALA A 366 6.76 -15.28 -7.01
CA ALA A 366 7.51 -14.66 -5.91
C ALA A 366 8.04 -15.69 -4.91
N THR A 367 7.18 -16.57 -4.40
CA THR A 367 7.58 -17.59 -3.41
C THR A 367 8.53 -18.66 -3.98
N LYS A 368 8.38 -19.04 -5.26
CA LYS A 368 9.35 -19.90 -5.96
C LYS A 368 10.71 -19.20 -6.05
N ARG A 369 10.72 -17.94 -6.47
CA ARG A 369 11.95 -17.18 -6.71
C ARG A 369 12.68 -16.83 -5.41
N MET A 370 11.94 -16.56 -4.33
CA MET A 370 12.51 -16.44 -2.97
C MET A 370 13.25 -17.72 -2.55
N TRP A 371 12.66 -18.90 -2.78
CA TRP A 371 13.32 -20.17 -2.47
C TRP A 371 14.57 -20.43 -3.34
N GLU A 372 14.50 -20.14 -4.65
CA GLU A 372 15.65 -20.24 -5.56
C GLU A 372 16.83 -19.34 -5.15
N LEU A 373 16.53 -18.15 -4.61
CA LEU A 373 17.52 -17.18 -4.14
C LEU A 373 17.93 -17.37 -2.67
N GLY A 374 17.36 -18.34 -1.95
CA GLY A 374 17.64 -18.58 -0.53
C GLY A 374 17.10 -17.49 0.41
N ILE A 375 16.14 -16.67 -0.03
CA ILE A 375 15.54 -15.60 0.78
C ILE A 375 14.68 -16.21 1.91
N PRO A 376 14.94 -15.88 3.18
CA PRO A 376 14.20 -16.46 4.31
C PRO A 376 12.74 -15.98 4.38
N LEU A 377 11.85 -16.84 4.87
CA LEU A 377 10.40 -16.58 4.97
C LEU A 377 10.02 -15.57 6.06
N ASP A 378 10.88 -15.41 7.07
CA ASP A 378 10.83 -14.37 8.10
C ASP A 378 11.78 -13.19 7.80
N GLY A 379 12.22 -13.10 6.53
CA GLY A 379 13.15 -12.11 6.03
C GLY A 379 12.51 -10.77 5.60
N PRO A 380 13.20 -10.01 4.72
CA PRO A 380 12.78 -8.67 4.31
C PRO A 380 11.69 -8.66 3.23
N VAL A 381 11.12 -9.82 2.86
CA VAL A 381 10.02 -9.93 1.90
C VAL A 381 8.73 -10.30 2.61
N CYS A 382 7.68 -9.49 2.40
CA CYS A 382 6.34 -9.68 2.91
C CYS A 382 5.31 -9.66 1.76
N PHE A 383 4.09 -10.14 2.03
CA PHE A 383 2.99 -10.10 1.05
C PHE A 383 1.87 -9.15 1.50
N GLY A 384 1.19 -8.51 0.54
CA GLY A 384 0.14 -7.51 0.81
C GLY A 384 -1.13 -7.73 -0.01
N GLN A 385 -2.30 -7.74 0.64
CA GLN A 385 -3.60 -8.03 0.02
C GLN A 385 -4.71 -7.20 0.67
N LEU A 386 -5.69 -6.68 -0.07
CA LEU A 386 -6.84 -5.96 0.52
C LEU A 386 -7.75 -6.91 1.33
N LEU A 387 -8.31 -6.42 2.45
CA LEU A 387 -9.34 -7.16 3.20
C LEU A 387 -10.55 -7.49 2.33
N GLY A 388 -11.04 -8.73 2.44
CA GLY A 388 -12.24 -9.22 1.75
C GLY A 388 -12.05 -9.54 0.27
N MET A 389 -10.81 -9.59 -0.21
CA MET A 389 -10.43 -9.80 -1.61
C MET A 389 -9.47 -10.98 -1.71
N CYS A 390 -9.92 -12.08 -2.32
CA CYS A 390 -9.12 -13.30 -2.54
C CYS A 390 -8.44 -13.82 -1.27
N ASP A 391 -9.14 -13.82 -0.12
CA ASP A 391 -8.69 -14.35 1.17
C ASP A 391 -8.02 -15.73 1.08
N HIS A 392 -8.45 -16.57 0.14
CA HIS A 392 -7.88 -17.89 -0.10
C HIS A 392 -6.38 -17.85 -0.46
N VAL A 393 -5.91 -16.76 -1.07
CA VAL A 393 -4.50 -16.54 -1.38
C VAL A 393 -3.71 -16.16 -0.13
N SER A 394 -4.29 -15.37 0.78
CA SER A 394 -3.67 -15.00 2.07
C SER A 394 -3.54 -16.23 2.97
N LEU A 395 -4.61 -17.03 3.02
CA LEU A 395 -4.66 -18.26 3.79
C LEU A 395 -3.76 -19.35 3.20
N ALA A 396 -3.59 -19.41 1.88
CA ALA A 396 -2.62 -20.31 1.25
C ALA A 396 -1.16 -19.97 1.60
N LEU A 397 -0.81 -18.68 1.67
CA LEU A 397 0.51 -18.22 2.11
C LEU A 397 0.80 -18.64 3.55
N GLU A 398 -0.14 -18.40 4.48
CA GLU A 398 0.02 -18.83 5.87
C GLU A 398 -0.05 -20.37 6.01
N ALA A 399 -0.84 -21.05 5.19
CA ALA A 399 -0.85 -22.51 5.15
C ALA A 399 0.55 -23.04 4.81
N THR A 400 1.29 -22.48 3.85
CA THR A 400 2.70 -22.90 3.58
C THR A 400 3.61 -22.75 4.79
N ARG A 401 3.47 -21.68 5.59
CA ARG A 401 4.17 -21.49 6.87
C ARG A 401 3.91 -22.65 7.84
N ASN A 402 2.79 -23.34 7.66
CA ASN A 402 2.32 -24.49 8.43
C ASN A 402 2.34 -25.82 7.66
N HIS A 403 2.80 -25.89 6.38
CA HIS A 403 2.65 -27.08 5.52
C HIS A 403 3.88 -27.56 4.68
N GLY A 404 5.07 -26.94 4.78
CA GLY A 404 6.36 -27.49 4.27
C GLY A 404 7.10 -28.36 5.30
N GLY A 405 7.98 -29.31 4.91
CA GLY A 405 8.69 -30.22 5.87
C GLY A 405 9.74 -29.58 6.79
N TYR A 406 9.77 -28.26 6.84
CA TYR A 406 10.59 -27.46 7.74
C TYR A 406 10.01 -27.51 9.15
N LYS A 407 10.27 -28.55 9.95
CA LYS A 407 9.66 -28.67 11.29
C LYS A 407 10.39 -27.83 12.38
N GLN A 408 10.39 -26.51 12.24
CA GLN A 408 10.22 -25.58 13.37
C GLN A 408 9.19 -26.15 14.35
N ARG A 409 9.48 -26.21 15.64
CA ARG A 409 8.46 -25.97 16.65
C ARG A 409 7.96 -24.54 16.36
N ARG A 410 6.71 -24.37 15.88
CA ARG A 410 6.23 -23.14 15.20
C ARG A 410 6.79 -22.90 13.77
N HIS A 411 7.03 -23.98 13.04
CA HIS A 411 6.89 -24.05 11.58
C HIS A 411 6.06 -25.31 11.18
N ALA A 412 5.41 -25.23 10.03
CA ALA A 412 5.45 -26.15 8.88
C ALA A 412 5.45 -27.72 9.01
N SER A 413 4.30 -28.38 8.71
CA SER A 413 4.03 -29.53 7.77
C SER A 413 2.58 -30.12 7.91
N GLY A 414 1.75 -30.51 6.90
CA GLY A 414 1.81 -30.49 5.42
C GLY A 414 0.62 -31.15 4.64
N SER A 415 0.25 -30.63 3.43
CA SER A 415 -0.76 -31.15 2.40
C SER A 415 -2.29 -30.91 2.67
N SER A 416 -3.26 -30.88 1.72
CA SER A 416 -3.37 -31.02 0.23
C SER A 416 -4.78 -30.65 -0.35
N THR A 417 -4.97 -30.08 -1.56
CA THR A 417 -5.39 -30.66 -2.90
C THR A 417 -6.32 -29.77 -3.82
N MET A 418 -5.76 -29.26 -4.95
CA MET A 418 -6.33 -29.08 -6.32
C MET A 418 -7.50 -28.09 -6.66
N TRP A 419 -7.65 -27.84 -7.98
CA TRP A 419 -8.73 -27.21 -8.78
C TRP A 419 -8.66 -25.70 -9.11
N ARG A 420 -9.25 -25.34 -10.27
CA ARG A 420 -9.08 -24.08 -11.03
C ARG A 420 -10.37 -23.24 -11.03
N ALA A 421 -10.26 -21.90 -11.10
CA ALA A 421 -10.57 -21.13 -12.32
C ALA A 421 -10.80 -19.60 -12.09
N GLY A 422 -10.02 -18.77 -12.81
CA GLY A 422 -10.45 -17.50 -13.43
C GLY A 422 -10.94 -16.32 -12.56
N GLN A 423 -10.18 -15.22 -12.57
CA GLN A 423 -10.69 -13.89 -12.18
C GLN A 423 -10.39 -12.80 -13.22
N ARG A 424 -11.35 -11.87 -13.38
CA ARG A 424 -11.30 -10.72 -14.30
C ARG A 424 -10.68 -9.47 -13.64
N LYS A 425 -10.41 -8.45 -14.45
CA LYS A 425 -9.53 -7.30 -14.18
C LYS A 425 -10.07 -6.26 -13.17
N ASP A 426 -11.35 -6.30 -12.82
CA ASP A 426 -12.11 -5.06 -12.55
C ASP A 426 -12.43 -4.80 -11.06
N GLY A 427 -12.03 -5.70 -10.15
CA GLY A 427 -12.51 -5.71 -8.75
C GLY A 427 -12.03 -4.55 -7.85
N ASN A 428 -10.88 -3.93 -8.13
CA ASN A 428 -10.33 -2.89 -7.25
C ASN A 428 -11.00 -1.52 -7.48
N ASP A 429 -11.23 -1.17 -8.74
CA ASP A 429 -11.93 0.07 -9.12
C ASP A 429 -13.40 -0.01 -8.68
N ALA A 430 -14.00 -1.19 -8.77
CA ALA A 430 -15.32 -1.50 -8.20
C ALA A 430 -15.37 -1.28 -6.68
N ARG A 431 -14.38 -1.81 -5.94
CA ARG A 431 -14.25 -1.59 -4.49
C ARG A 431 -14.13 -0.11 -4.15
N GLN A 432 -13.24 0.63 -4.84
CA GLN A 432 -13.08 2.06 -4.60
C GLN A 432 -14.35 2.86 -4.90
N ALA A 433 -15.05 2.58 -6.00
CA ALA A 433 -16.29 3.27 -6.34
C ALA A 433 -17.40 3.03 -5.30
N CYS A 434 -17.58 1.78 -4.85
CA CYS A 434 -18.56 1.43 -3.82
C CYS A 434 -18.23 2.06 -2.46
N LEU A 435 -16.95 2.05 -2.04
CA LEU A 435 -16.52 2.65 -0.76
C LEU A 435 -16.58 4.18 -0.79
N LYS A 436 -16.23 4.83 -1.91
CA LYS A 436 -16.38 6.29 -2.10
C LYS A 436 -17.84 6.73 -2.14
N GLY A 437 -18.73 5.88 -2.63
CA GLY A 437 -20.18 6.08 -2.48
C GLY A 437 -20.58 6.22 -1.01
N ALA A 438 -20.19 5.24 -0.21
CA ALA A 438 -20.88 4.84 1.01
C ALA A 438 -20.69 5.72 2.25
N VAL A 439 -19.84 6.75 2.18
CA VAL A 439 -19.61 7.69 3.29
C VAL A 439 -20.72 8.76 3.35
N PRO A 440 -21.54 8.83 4.43
CA PRO A 440 -22.60 9.82 4.51
C PRO A 440 -22.06 11.25 4.67
N LYS A 441 -22.37 12.14 3.71
CA LYS A 441 -22.26 13.59 3.90
C LYS A 441 -23.48 14.09 4.69
N GLY A 442 -23.50 13.85 6.00
CA GLY A 442 -24.58 14.23 6.92
C GLY A 442 -24.05 14.58 8.33
N PRO A 443 -24.78 15.36 9.13
CA PRO A 443 -24.21 16.05 10.29
C PRO A 443 -24.02 15.16 11.54
N GLN A 444 -22.87 15.35 12.18
CA GLN A 444 -22.61 15.22 13.62
C GLN A 444 -23.22 14.02 14.37
N VAL A 445 -22.61 12.85 14.21
CA VAL A 445 -22.00 12.12 15.34
C VAL A 445 -20.67 11.57 14.81
N TRP A 446 -19.57 11.69 15.57
CA TRP A 446 -18.16 11.59 15.12
C TRP A 446 -17.65 12.81 14.33
N GLY A 447 -16.55 13.41 14.80
CA GLY A 447 -15.87 14.55 14.15
C GLY A 447 -15.12 14.23 12.86
N SER A 448 -15.22 13.00 12.35
CA SER A 448 -14.67 12.59 11.06
C SER A 448 -15.31 11.25 10.63
N GLY A 449 -16.38 11.31 9.82
CA GLY A 449 -16.96 10.13 9.19
C GLY A 449 -16.04 9.52 8.15
N LYS A 450 -15.03 8.76 8.59
CA LYS A 450 -14.02 8.09 7.75
C LYS A 450 -13.72 6.73 8.35
N SER A 451 -14.16 5.66 7.69
CA SER A 451 -13.86 4.28 8.09
C SER A 451 -12.39 3.93 7.83
N LEU A 452 -11.86 2.95 8.58
CA LEU A 452 -10.50 2.43 8.37
C LEU A 452 -10.54 1.25 7.39
N GLU A 453 -9.73 1.32 6.34
CA GLU A 453 -9.47 0.16 5.49
C GLU A 453 -8.35 -0.67 6.12
N ILE A 454 -8.51 -2.00 6.14
CA ILE A 454 -7.42 -2.93 6.44
C ILE A 454 -6.89 -3.50 5.13
N VAL A 455 -5.57 -3.47 5.01
CA VAL A 455 -4.82 -4.33 4.11
C VAL A 455 -4.24 -5.45 4.98
N LEU A 456 -4.31 -6.68 4.48
CA LEU A 456 -3.70 -7.87 5.04
C LEU A 456 -2.22 -7.87 4.66
N GLY A 457 -1.35 -7.90 5.66
CA GLY A 457 0.08 -8.17 5.52
C GLY A 457 0.41 -9.59 5.98
N TRP A 458 1.47 -10.15 5.41
CA TRP A 458 2.09 -11.41 5.86
C TRP A 458 3.58 -11.20 6.13
#